data_AF-A0A954WKP1-F1
#
_entry.id   AF-A0A954WKP1-F1
#
_cell.length_a   1.000
_cell.length_b   1.000
_cell.length_c   1.000
_cell.angle_alpha   90.00
_cell.angle_beta   90.00
_cell.angle_gamma   90.00
#
_symmetry.space_group_name_H-M   'P 1'
#
loop_
_entity.id
_entity.type
_entity.pdbx_description
1 polymer ?
#
loop_
_entity_poly.entity_id
_entity_poly.type
_entity_poly.pdbx_seq_one_letter_code
_entity_poly.pdbx_strand_id
1 'polypeptide(L)'
;MYKLLLAWRYLRTRYIALASIISVTLGVATLIVVNSVMAGFTQEMHQRLHAILSDVVVECYNLNGMPDPDWHMHEIRQVAGDQIEGMTAVVHVPAMLTFKHRGRSFNRQVNLIGIDAETYADVSDFRQYLLHPANQQLLTFALHEDGYAPERADFPVSGWKHRRMKAELEQQMEEERRRAEELQAALHGG
;
A
#
# COMPACT_ATOMS: atom_id res chain seq x y z
N MET A 1 58.25 7.96 8.51
CA MET A 1 57.68 7.12 7.43
C MET A 1 58.08 5.63 7.48
N TYR A 2 59.23 5.23 8.04
CA TYR A 2 59.62 3.80 8.07
C TYR A 2 58.88 2.91 9.10
N LYS A 3 58.29 3.48 10.15
CA LYS A 3 57.64 2.72 11.24
C LYS A 3 56.45 1.87 10.77
N LEU A 4 55.63 2.39 9.85
CA LEU A 4 54.50 1.66 9.25
C LEU A 4 54.97 0.50 8.36
N LEU A 5 56.00 0.72 7.53
CA LEU A 5 56.60 -0.32 6.69
C LEU A 5 57.23 -1.44 7.53
N LEU A 6 57.91 -1.09 8.62
CA LEU A 6 58.47 -2.06 9.56
C LEU A 6 57.38 -2.82 10.32
N ALA A 7 56.34 -2.13 10.80
CA ALA A 7 55.20 -2.76 11.49
C ALA A 7 54.44 -3.73 10.58
N TRP A 8 54.19 -3.35 9.31
CA TRP A 8 53.54 -4.21 8.32
C TRP A 8 54.36 -5.48 8.02
N ARG A 9 55.68 -5.33 7.84
CA ARG A 9 56.57 -6.48 7.60
C ARG A 9 56.64 -7.42 8.80
N TYR A 10 56.62 -6.87 10.01
CA TYR A 10 56.59 -7.62 11.27
C TYR A 10 55.25 -8.35 11.49
N LEU A 11 54.12 -7.71 11.18
CA LEU A 11 52.78 -8.31 11.28
C LEU A 11 52.62 -9.51 10.33
N ARG A 12 53.12 -9.37 9.10
CA ARG A 12 53.01 -10.39 8.05
C ARG A 12 53.86 -11.64 8.31
N THR A 13 54.92 -11.51 9.12
CA THR A 13 55.77 -12.64 9.53
C THR A 13 55.26 -13.35 10.78
N ARG A 14 54.33 -12.76 11.55
CA ARG A 14 53.85 -13.30 12.83
C ARG A 14 52.35 -13.58 12.81
N TYR A 15 51.96 -14.75 12.30
CA TYR A 15 50.57 -15.18 12.10
C TYR A 15 49.67 -15.06 13.35
N ILE A 16 50.22 -15.27 14.55
CA ILE A 16 49.48 -15.17 15.82
C ILE A 16 48.98 -13.72 16.04
N ALA A 17 49.78 -12.71 15.70
CA ALA A 17 49.40 -11.31 15.86
C ALA A 17 48.31 -10.91 14.86
N LEU A 18 48.40 -11.41 13.61
CA LEU A 18 47.37 -11.19 12.59
C LEU A 18 46.03 -11.81 13.01
N ALA A 19 46.05 -13.05 13.50
CA ALA A 19 44.87 -13.75 13.97
C ALA A 19 44.17 -13.00 15.13
N SER A 20 44.95 -12.43 16.06
CA SER A 20 44.43 -11.63 17.16
C SER A 20 43.71 -10.36 16.67
N ILE A 21 44.31 -9.62 15.73
CA ILE A 21 43.68 -8.40 15.17
C ILE A 21 42.40 -8.75 14.44
N ILE A 22 42.39 -9.80 13.62
CA ILE A 22 41.19 -10.24 12.91
C ILE A 22 40.10 -10.66 13.90
N SER A 23 40.44 -11.39 14.95
CA SER A 23 39.49 -11.81 15.99
C SER A 23 38.85 -10.62 16.71
N VAL A 24 39.65 -9.63 17.12
CA VAL A 24 39.13 -8.41 17.76
C VAL A 24 38.30 -7.60 16.77
N THR A 25 38.76 -7.46 15.52
CA THR A 25 38.04 -6.72 14.48
C THR A 25 36.68 -7.37 14.18
N LEU A 26 36.63 -8.70 14.08
CA LEU A 26 35.39 -9.45 13.88
C LEU A 26 34.45 -9.26 15.09
N GLY A 27 34.97 -9.31 16.31
CA GLY A 27 34.16 -9.08 17.53
C GLY A 27 33.59 -7.67 17.63
N VAL A 28 34.37 -6.65 17.27
CA VAL A 28 33.86 -5.27 17.21
C VAL A 28 32.86 -5.11 16.07
N ALA A 29 33.12 -5.72 14.90
CA ALA A 29 32.21 -5.67 13.76
C ALA A 29 30.85 -6.31 14.09
N THR A 30 30.82 -7.45 14.78
CA THR A 30 29.55 -8.08 15.18
C THR A 30 28.77 -7.21 16.16
N LEU A 31 29.43 -6.58 17.13
CA LEU A 31 28.79 -5.63 18.06
C LEU A 31 28.18 -4.43 17.33
N ILE A 32 28.91 -3.86 16.37
CA ILE A 32 28.41 -2.71 15.58
C ILE A 32 27.21 -3.14 14.73
N VAL A 33 27.31 -4.27 14.01
CA VAL A 33 26.26 -4.74 13.11
C VAL A 33 24.98 -5.03 13.88
N VAL A 34 25.05 -5.75 15.00
CA VAL A 34 23.85 -6.11 15.78
C VAL A 34 23.13 -4.87 16.30
N ASN A 35 23.86 -3.91 16.88
CA ASN A 35 23.25 -2.68 17.37
C ASN A 35 22.66 -1.84 16.23
N SER A 36 23.37 -1.76 15.10
CA SER A 36 22.91 -1.03 13.92
C SER A 36 21.63 -1.64 13.33
N VAL A 37 21.56 -2.97 13.24
CA VAL A 37 20.41 -3.70 12.71
C VAL A 37 19.19 -3.51 13.60
N MET A 38 19.34 -3.64 14.93
CA MET A 38 18.21 -3.44 15.86
C MET A 38 17.70 -2.00 15.84
N ALA A 39 18.60 -1.02 15.79
CA ALA A 39 18.23 0.39 15.68
C ALA A 39 17.52 0.70 14.35
N GLY A 40 18.05 0.17 13.24
CA GLY A 40 17.47 0.33 11.91
C GLY A 40 16.08 -0.27 11.80
N PHE A 41 15.90 -1.50 12.29
CA PHE A 41 14.57 -2.14 12.30
C PHE A 41 13.55 -1.38 13.13
N THR A 42 13.94 -0.85 14.28
CA THR A 42 13.02 -0.07 15.13
C THR A 42 12.53 1.19 14.42
N GLN A 43 13.47 1.92 13.80
CA GLN A 43 13.14 3.13 13.04
C GLN A 43 12.24 2.79 11.84
N GLU A 44 12.55 1.74 11.10
CA GLU A 44 11.78 1.35 9.92
C GLU A 44 10.39 0.81 10.29
N MET A 45 10.26 0.07 11.40
CA MET A 45 8.96 -0.34 11.92
C MET A 45 8.12 0.86 12.32
N HIS A 46 8.69 1.80 13.06
CA HIS A 46 8.00 3.01 13.48
C HIS A 46 7.52 3.81 12.27
N GLN A 47 8.40 4.04 11.29
CA GLN A 47 8.07 4.79 10.08
C GLN A 47 6.99 4.09 9.23
N ARG A 48 7.03 2.76 9.10
CA ARG A 48 6.00 2.01 8.37
C ARG A 48 4.64 2.00 9.06
N LEU A 49 4.61 2.04 10.41
CA LEU A 49 3.36 2.12 11.17
C LEU A 49 2.72 3.52 11.06
N HIS A 50 3.51 4.58 11.19
CA HIS A 50 3.04 5.96 11.08
C HIS A 50 2.73 6.40 9.63
N ALA A 51 3.38 5.82 8.62
CA ALA A 51 3.09 6.15 7.21
C ALA A 51 1.64 5.79 6.79
N ILE A 52 1.01 4.83 7.47
CA ILE A 52 -0.32 4.30 7.12
C ILE A 52 -1.43 4.86 8.02
N LEU A 53 -1.09 5.34 9.22
CA LEU A 53 -2.03 5.71 10.27
C LEU A 53 -1.78 7.17 10.69
N SER A 54 -2.85 7.93 10.93
CA SER A 54 -2.71 9.27 11.52
C SER A 54 -2.15 9.19 12.94
N ASP A 55 -1.38 10.20 13.37
CA ASP A 55 -0.74 10.21 14.68
C ASP A 55 -1.75 10.22 15.84
N VAL A 56 -2.89 10.87 15.63
CA VAL A 56 -4.01 10.92 16.58
C VAL A 56 -5.29 10.57 15.83
N VAL A 57 -6.12 9.73 16.43
CA VAL A 57 -7.45 9.36 15.93
C VAL A 57 -8.45 9.71 17.01
N VAL A 58 -9.44 10.53 16.65
CA VAL A 58 -10.59 10.83 17.51
C VAL A 58 -11.76 9.98 17.01
N GLU A 59 -12.15 9.00 17.79
CA GLU A 59 -13.24 8.09 17.45
C GLU A 59 -14.36 8.14 18.49
N CYS A 60 -15.56 7.79 18.05
CA CYS A 60 -16.70 7.57 18.94
C CYS A 60 -16.90 6.07 19.17
N TYR A 61 -17.23 5.67 20.39
CA TYR A 61 -17.55 4.27 20.71
C TYR A 61 -18.91 3.82 20.16
N ASN A 62 -19.74 4.75 19.69
CA ASN A 62 -21.07 4.45 19.18
C ASN A 62 -21.01 3.94 17.75
N LEU A 63 -21.81 2.91 17.44
CA LEU A 63 -21.89 2.32 16.09
C LEU A 63 -22.44 3.28 15.02
N ASN A 64 -23.05 4.40 15.43
CA ASN A 64 -23.62 5.39 14.50
C ASN A 64 -22.58 6.37 13.93
N GLY A 65 -21.31 6.25 14.34
CA GLY A 65 -20.27 7.21 13.97
C GLY A 65 -20.41 8.54 14.71
N MET A 66 -19.54 9.48 14.35
CA MET A 66 -19.51 10.82 14.94
C MET A 66 -20.22 11.78 13.97
N PRO A 67 -21.38 12.35 14.34
CA PRO A 67 -22.09 13.30 13.48
C PRO A 67 -21.32 14.62 13.38
N ASP A 68 -21.54 15.36 12.30
CA ASP A 68 -20.96 16.70 12.07
C ASP A 68 -19.42 16.76 12.27
N PRO A 69 -18.64 16.11 11.39
CA PRO A 69 -17.19 16.12 11.49
C PRO A 69 -16.60 17.55 11.42
N ASP A 70 -17.24 18.46 10.68
CA ASP A 70 -16.78 19.84 10.52
C ASP A 70 -16.80 20.60 11.86
N TRP A 71 -17.86 20.44 12.66
CA TRP A 71 -17.92 21.02 13.99
C TRP A 71 -16.79 20.50 14.89
N HIS A 72 -16.58 19.19 14.92
CA HIS A 72 -15.52 18.58 15.72
C HIS A 72 -14.12 19.06 15.31
N MET A 73 -13.87 19.13 14.00
CA MET A 73 -12.62 19.67 13.45
C MET A 73 -12.43 21.15 13.85
N HIS A 74 -13.50 21.94 13.89
CA HIS A 74 -13.42 23.32 14.32
C HIS A 74 -13.04 23.46 15.81
N GLU A 75 -13.66 22.69 16.69
CA GLU A 75 -13.34 22.68 18.13
C GLU A 75 -11.89 22.24 18.39
N ILE A 76 -11.43 21.20 17.68
CA ILE A 76 -10.04 20.73 17.79
C ILE A 76 -9.05 21.83 17.36
N ARG A 77 -9.34 22.55 16.28
CA ARG A 77 -8.52 23.68 15.81
C ARG A 77 -8.49 24.84 16.80
N GLN A 78 -9.56 25.09 17.56
CA GLN A 78 -9.56 26.15 18.58
C GLN A 78 -8.58 25.84 19.73
N VAL A 79 -8.38 24.56 20.05
CA VAL A 79 -7.51 24.13 21.17
C VAL A 79 -6.06 23.96 20.73
N ALA A 80 -5.80 23.38 19.56
CA ALA A 80 -4.46 22.96 19.15
C ALA A 80 -4.13 23.34 17.69
N GLY A 81 -4.80 24.34 17.11
CA GLY A 81 -4.68 24.70 15.70
C GLY A 81 -3.26 25.04 15.22
N ASP A 82 -2.39 25.51 16.11
CA ASP A 82 -0.98 25.80 15.83
C ASP A 82 -0.08 24.56 15.79
N GLN A 83 -0.54 23.44 16.36
CA GLN A 83 0.17 22.16 16.43
C GLN A 83 -0.34 21.14 15.41
N ILE A 84 -1.41 21.46 14.67
CA ILE A 84 -2.04 20.55 13.72
C ILE A 84 -1.53 20.85 12.31
N GLU A 85 -0.75 19.93 11.74
CA GLU A 85 -0.29 20.00 10.35
C GLU A 85 -1.42 19.70 9.35
N GLY A 86 -2.24 18.69 9.65
CA GLY A 86 -3.35 18.26 8.81
C GLY A 86 -4.45 17.57 9.62
N MET A 87 -5.67 17.60 9.10
CA MET A 87 -6.81 16.93 9.73
C MET A 87 -7.85 16.60 8.66
N THR A 88 -8.41 15.39 8.74
CA THR A 88 -9.42 14.90 7.79
C THR A 88 -10.47 14.07 8.53
N ALA A 89 -11.66 13.97 7.95
CA ALA A 89 -12.70 13.08 8.42
C ALA A 89 -12.61 11.74 7.69
N VAL A 90 -12.68 10.64 8.45
CA VAL A 90 -12.59 9.28 7.93
C VAL A 90 -13.71 8.42 8.50
N VAL A 91 -14.27 7.55 7.67
CA VAL A 91 -15.29 6.57 8.09
C VAL A 91 -14.78 5.16 7.85
N HIS A 92 -14.64 4.37 8.92
CA HIS A 92 -14.23 2.97 8.85
C HIS A 92 -15.44 2.05 9.04
N VAL A 93 -15.77 1.25 8.02
CA VAL A 93 -16.90 0.32 8.05
C VAL A 93 -16.44 -1.08 7.65
N PRO A 94 -16.59 -2.11 8.50
CA PRO A 94 -16.40 -3.48 8.07
C PRO A 94 -17.50 -3.86 7.08
N ALA A 95 -17.11 -4.37 5.91
CA ALA A 95 -18.00 -4.71 4.81
C ALA A 95 -17.67 -6.08 4.21
N MET A 96 -18.58 -6.61 3.39
CA MET A 96 -18.36 -7.84 2.61
C MET A 96 -18.44 -7.51 1.13
N LEU A 97 -17.34 -7.72 0.42
CA LEU A 97 -17.26 -7.57 -1.03
C LEU A 97 -17.55 -8.91 -1.69
N THR A 98 -18.57 -8.95 -2.53
CA THR A 98 -18.90 -10.11 -3.38
C THR A 98 -18.60 -9.78 -4.83
N PHE A 99 -17.76 -10.59 -5.47
CA PHE A 99 -17.47 -10.47 -6.90
C PHE A 99 -17.42 -11.83 -7.59
N LYS A 100 -17.73 -11.86 -8.89
CA LYS A 100 -17.68 -13.09 -9.70
C LYS A 100 -16.37 -13.17 -10.47
N HIS A 101 -15.71 -14.32 -10.41
CA HIS A 101 -14.53 -14.60 -11.22
C HIS A 101 -14.61 -16.04 -11.76
N ARG A 102 -14.45 -16.22 -13.08
CA ARG A 102 -14.57 -17.54 -13.75
C ARG A 102 -15.84 -18.31 -13.37
N GLY A 103 -16.99 -17.62 -13.34
CA GLY A 103 -18.30 -18.21 -13.02
C GLY A 103 -18.53 -18.58 -11.55
N ARG A 104 -17.55 -18.35 -10.66
CA ARG A 104 -17.69 -18.57 -9.21
C ARG A 104 -17.82 -17.24 -8.48
N SER A 105 -18.72 -17.18 -7.51
CA SER A 105 -18.83 -16.02 -6.61
C SER A 105 -17.80 -16.15 -5.49
N PHE A 106 -17.03 -15.08 -5.27
CA PHE A 106 -16.08 -14.96 -4.17
C PHE A 106 -16.61 -13.90 -3.21
N ASN A 107 -16.71 -14.26 -1.94
CA ASN A 107 -17.04 -13.35 -0.85
C ASN A 107 -15.76 -13.07 -0.06
N ARG A 108 -15.41 -11.81 0.13
CA ARG A 108 -14.28 -11.38 0.95
C ARG A 108 -14.73 -10.31 1.93
N GLN A 109 -14.40 -10.50 3.20
CA GLN A 109 -14.52 -9.44 4.18
C GLN A 109 -13.46 -8.38 3.89
N VAL A 110 -13.86 -7.12 3.90
CA VAL A 110 -13.01 -5.96 3.62
C VAL A 110 -13.32 -4.86 4.64
N ASN A 111 -12.35 -4.01 4.94
CA ASN A 111 -12.60 -2.75 5.64
C ASN A 111 -12.79 -1.67 4.59
N LEU A 112 -14.01 -1.12 4.50
CA LEU A 112 -14.31 0.01 3.65
C LEU A 112 -13.96 1.29 4.40
N ILE A 113 -13.12 2.11 3.78
CA ILE A 113 -12.69 3.39 4.35
C ILE A 113 -13.21 4.49 3.44
N GLY A 114 -14.10 5.32 3.96
CA GLY A 114 -14.52 6.57 3.33
C GLY A 114 -13.56 7.68 3.73
N ILE A 115 -12.99 8.37 2.75
CA ILE A 115 -12.00 9.43 2.96
C ILE A 115 -12.38 10.65 2.13
N ASP A 116 -11.93 11.82 2.58
CA ASP A 116 -11.91 13.02 1.76
C ASP A 116 -10.65 13.06 0.89
N ALA A 117 -10.84 13.19 -0.42
CA ALA A 117 -9.74 13.12 -1.39
C ALA A 117 -8.77 14.30 -1.30
N GLU A 118 -9.25 15.46 -0.83
CA GLU A 118 -8.43 16.67 -0.75
C GLU A 118 -7.53 16.65 0.49
N THR A 119 -8.09 16.29 1.65
CA THR A 119 -7.40 16.42 2.94
C THR A 119 -6.71 15.14 3.42
N TYR A 120 -7.13 13.96 2.96
CA TYR A 120 -6.55 12.69 3.44
C TYR A 120 -5.07 12.53 3.07
N ALA A 121 -4.64 13.20 2.00
CA ALA A 121 -3.26 13.28 1.56
C ALA A 121 -2.30 13.88 2.60
N ASP A 122 -2.80 14.80 3.43
CA ASP A 122 -1.98 15.62 4.32
C ASP A 122 -1.80 14.94 5.70
N VAL A 123 -2.61 13.93 6.00
CA VAL A 123 -2.58 13.20 7.28
C VAL A 123 -1.96 11.80 7.18
N SER A 124 -1.69 11.32 5.97
CA SER A 124 -1.17 9.98 5.73
C SER A 124 -0.32 9.93 4.46
N ASP A 125 0.79 9.18 4.51
CA ASP A 125 1.65 8.93 3.34
C ASP A 125 1.01 7.99 2.30
N PHE A 126 -0.29 7.70 2.40
CA PHE A 126 -1.02 6.78 1.53
C PHE A 126 -0.77 6.99 0.02
N ARG A 127 -0.58 8.25 -0.40
CA ARG A 127 -0.36 8.62 -1.81
C ARG A 127 0.82 7.90 -2.44
N GLN A 128 1.92 7.70 -1.71
CA GLN A 128 3.12 7.07 -2.26
C GLN A 128 2.94 5.58 -2.59
N TYR A 129 1.90 4.95 -2.02
CA TYR A 129 1.60 3.55 -2.23
C TYR A 129 0.57 3.31 -3.34
N LEU A 130 0.03 4.36 -3.96
CA LEU A 130 -0.89 4.24 -5.08
C LEU A 130 -0.16 3.83 -6.35
N LEU A 131 -0.76 2.92 -7.11
CA LEU A 131 -0.14 2.36 -8.31
C LEU A 131 -0.10 3.35 -9.49
N HIS A 132 -1.09 4.23 -9.59
CA HIS A 132 -1.24 5.11 -10.73
C HIS A 132 -0.50 6.44 -10.47
N PRO A 133 0.44 6.87 -11.33
CA PRO A 133 1.22 8.09 -11.10
C PRO A 133 0.36 9.35 -10.89
N ALA A 134 -0.74 9.50 -11.63
CA ALA A 134 -1.64 10.63 -11.44
C ALA A 134 -2.31 10.61 -10.06
N ASN A 135 -2.60 9.44 -9.50
CA ASN A 135 -3.22 9.31 -8.17
C ASN A 135 -2.24 9.63 -7.05
N GLN A 136 -0.93 9.50 -7.31
CA GLN A 136 0.11 9.92 -6.37
C GLN A 136 0.19 11.46 -6.29
N GLN A 137 -0.15 12.18 -7.37
CA GLN A 137 -0.14 13.66 -7.44
C GLN A 137 -1.45 14.31 -6.99
N LEU A 138 -2.59 13.69 -7.29
CA LEU A 138 -3.88 14.14 -6.82
C LEU A 138 -4.75 12.91 -6.57
N LEU A 139 -5.23 12.77 -5.34
CA LEU A 139 -5.97 11.59 -4.95
C LEU A 139 -7.28 11.52 -5.75
N THR A 140 -7.42 10.50 -6.59
CA THR A 140 -8.68 10.26 -7.29
C THR A 140 -8.99 8.77 -7.38
N PHE A 141 -10.25 8.44 -7.12
CA PHE A 141 -10.79 7.09 -7.23
C PHE A 141 -11.56 6.88 -8.53
N ALA A 142 -11.57 7.89 -9.41
CA ALA A 142 -12.11 7.74 -10.74
C ALA A 142 -11.33 6.65 -11.49
N LEU A 143 -12.05 5.89 -12.30
CA LEU A 143 -11.40 4.90 -13.14
C LEU A 143 -10.63 5.57 -14.26
N HIS A 144 -9.36 5.20 -14.37
CA HIS A 144 -8.52 5.58 -15.50
C HIS A 144 -8.80 4.71 -16.71
N GLU A 145 -8.52 5.26 -17.89
CA GLU A 145 -8.67 4.59 -19.17
C GLU A 145 -7.69 3.41 -19.32
N ASP A 146 -6.42 3.65 -19.05
CA ASP A 146 -5.33 2.67 -19.18
C ASP A 146 -5.12 1.80 -17.91
N GLY A 147 -6.00 1.92 -16.93
CA GLY A 147 -5.94 1.13 -15.69
C GLY A 147 -5.08 1.77 -14.61
N TYR A 148 -4.44 0.95 -13.77
CA TYR A 148 -3.84 1.44 -12.52
C TYR A 148 -2.31 1.51 -12.53
N ALA A 149 -1.60 0.82 -13.42
CA ALA A 149 -0.14 0.77 -13.43
C ALA A 149 0.40 0.78 -14.87
N PRO A 150 0.29 1.90 -15.59
CA PRO A 150 0.67 1.98 -17.01
C PRO A 150 2.15 1.69 -17.26
N GLU A 151 3.02 1.92 -16.27
CA GLU A 151 4.47 1.72 -16.38
C GLU A 151 4.89 0.24 -16.22
N ARG A 152 4.01 -0.62 -15.72
CA ARG A 152 4.33 -2.04 -15.46
C ARG A 152 3.90 -2.89 -16.67
N ALA A 153 4.88 -3.38 -17.43
CA ALA A 153 4.65 -4.17 -18.64
C ALA A 153 3.78 -5.42 -18.42
N ASP A 154 3.93 -6.09 -17.27
CA ASP A 154 3.18 -7.33 -16.95
C ASP A 154 1.86 -7.09 -16.20
N PHE A 155 1.41 -5.83 -16.08
CA PHE A 155 0.19 -5.54 -15.33
C PHE A 155 -1.06 -5.90 -16.17
N PRO A 156 -2.05 -6.59 -15.58
CA PRO A 156 -3.25 -6.97 -16.32
C PRO A 156 -4.00 -5.73 -16.82
N VAL A 157 -4.56 -5.84 -18.03
CA VAL A 157 -5.43 -4.81 -18.61
C VAL A 157 -6.56 -4.55 -17.61
N SER A 158 -6.63 -3.30 -17.14
CA SER A 158 -7.55 -2.85 -16.09
C SER A 158 -8.22 -1.55 -16.54
N GLY A 159 -8.95 -0.88 -15.64
CA GLY A 159 -9.62 0.37 -15.97
C GLY A 159 -10.83 0.22 -16.89
N TRP A 160 -11.19 1.30 -17.57
CA TRP A 160 -12.34 1.33 -18.47
C TRP A 160 -12.15 0.44 -19.69
N LYS A 161 -10.92 0.34 -20.20
CA LYS A 161 -10.57 -0.54 -21.32
C LYS A 161 -10.95 -1.99 -21.05
N HIS A 162 -10.61 -2.51 -19.88
CA HIS A 162 -10.99 -3.87 -19.47
C HIS A 162 -12.52 -4.05 -19.43
N ARG A 163 -13.23 -3.06 -18.88
CA ARG A 163 -14.70 -3.14 -18.70
C ARG A 163 -15.45 -3.10 -20.02
N ARG A 164 -15.02 -2.23 -20.95
CA ARG A 164 -15.60 -2.17 -22.30
C ARG A 164 -15.37 -3.48 -23.06
N MET A 165 -14.14 -3.99 -23.04
CA MET A 165 -13.81 -5.29 -23.65
C MET A 165 -14.63 -6.45 -23.06
N LYS A 166 -14.82 -6.46 -21.73
CA LYS A 166 -15.64 -7.49 -21.06
C LYS A 166 -17.12 -7.38 -21.43
N ALA A 167 -17.65 -6.16 -21.52
CA ALA A 167 -19.05 -5.92 -21.90
C ALA A 167 -19.31 -6.35 -23.35
N GLU A 168 -18.40 -6.05 -24.28
CA GLU A 168 -18.48 -6.51 -25.67
C GLU A 168 -18.46 -8.04 -25.77
N LEU A 169 -17.56 -8.70 -25.03
CA LEU A 169 -17.47 -10.16 -25.01
C LEU A 169 -18.74 -10.81 -24.41
N GLU A 170 -19.29 -10.23 -23.34
CA GLU A 170 -20.53 -10.70 -22.73
C GLU A 170 -21.71 -10.57 -23.71
N GLN A 171 -21.83 -9.46 -24.42
CA GLN A 171 -22.86 -9.26 -25.44
C GLN A 171 -22.77 -10.29 -26.56
N GLN A 172 -21.58 -10.56 -27.10
CA GLN A 172 -21.38 -11.56 -28.16
C GLN A 172 -21.80 -12.96 -27.71
N MET A 173 -21.41 -13.36 -26.51
CA MET A 173 -21.77 -14.67 -25.95
C MET A 173 -23.29 -14.80 -25.72
N GLU A 174 -23.95 -13.71 -25.34
CA GLU A 174 -25.38 -13.67 -25.09
C GLU A 174 -26.18 -13.75 -26.39
N GLU A 175 -25.70 -13.09 -27.46
CA GLU A 175 -26.24 -13.24 -28.81
C GLU A 175 -26.08 -14.67 -29.35
N GLU A 176 -24.92 -15.29 -29.18
CA GLU A 176 -24.69 -16.68 -29.59
C GLU A 176 -25.58 -17.66 -28.82
N ARG A 177 -25.75 -17.48 -27.51
CA ARG A 177 -26.68 -18.28 -26.71
C ARG A 177 -28.12 -18.13 -27.21
N ARG A 178 -28.55 -16.89 -27.48
CA ARG A 178 -29.91 -16.63 -27.97
C ARG A 178 -30.17 -17.30 -29.31
N ARG A 179 -29.22 -17.21 -30.24
CA ARG A 179 -29.29 -17.89 -31.54
C ARG A 179 -29.34 -19.42 -31.39
N ALA A 180 -28.55 -19.97 -30.47
CA ALA A 180 -28.56 -21.41 -30.21
C ALA A 180 -29.89 -21.89 -29.59
N GLU A 181 -30.46 -21.11 -28.66
CA GLU A 181 -31.76 -21.38 -28.04
C GLU A 181 -32.91 -21.29 -29.07
N GLU A 182 -32.87 -20.30 -29.97
CA GLU A 182 -33.84 -20.17 -31.09
C GLU A 182 -33.76 -21.34 -32.08
N LEU A 183 -32.55 -21.79 -32.43
CA LEU A 183 -32.33 -22.97 -33.28
C LEU A 183 -32.80 -24.27 -32.60
N GLN A 184 -32.57 -24.43 -31.29
CA GLN A 184 -33.08 -25.58 -30.53
C GLN A 184 -34.59 -25.59 -30.43
N ALA A 185 -35.22 -24.43 -30.19
CA ALA A 185 -36.68 -24.31 -30.16
C ALA A 185 -37.31 -24.65 -31.53
N ALA A 186 -36.69 -24.23 -32.63
CA ALA A 186 -37.12 -24.58 -33.98
C ALA A 186 -36.98 -26.09 -34.30
N LEU A 187 -36.01 -26.79 -33.69
CA LEU A 187 -35.79 -28.23 -33.88
C LEU A 187 -36.66 -29.13 -32.99
N HIS A 188 -37.26 -28.62 -31.91
CA HIS A 188 -38.14 -29.39 -31.01
C HIS A 188 -39.63 -29.02 -31.12
N GLY A 189 -39.96 -27.97 -31.89
CA GLY A 189 -41.33 -27.51 -32.12
C GLY A 189 -42.01 -28.00 -33.40
N GLY A 190 -41.44 -28.98 -34.12
CA GLY A 190 -42.02 -29.62 -35.31
C GLY A 190 -42.17 -31.12 -35.12
#